data_AF-A0A662URD8-F1
#
_entry.id   AF-A0A662URD8-F1
#
_cell.length_a   1.000
_cell.length_b   1.000
_cell.length_c   1.000
_cell.angle_alpha   90.00
_cell.angle_beta   90.00
_cell.angle_gamma   90.00
#
_symmetry.space_group_name_H-M   'P 1'
#
loop_
_entity.id
_entity.type
_entity.pdbx_description
1 polymer ?
#
loop_
_entity_poly.entity_id
_entity_poly.type
_entity_poly.pdbx_seq_one_letter_code
_entity_poly.pdbx_strand_id
1 'polypeptide(L)'
;MKLLMLRVFMDTANGGYYSPLHEDGCASLLPIPETTDLRYVPSFLNPDNIVDPCGYGYLSRYYAKECFKDKQKVIHNDPRPDLGFYTGHYSPKGRIPKSPQKRLGEGDIILFMAGLAEYPDNLWEKKPSLRDIQKSLSKLKKRGKAGIYVVSGLIVERIIDVKLSSWSKVLKKYPVLRFSPHYYRLKDHTIAVLGRGFNINPPLKIYCFKQGITRIFIELIGRESAIKIMKNNFRKSGIIEISYRRIRDIIYSI
;
A
#
# COMPACT_ATOMS: atom_id res chain seq x y z
N MET A 1 19.56 1.00 11.28
CA MET A 1 18.41 0.23 10.75
C MET A 1 18.02 0.83 9.41
N LYS A 2 17.62 0.02 8.44
CA LYS A 2 17.21 0.49 7.12
C LYS A 2 15.69 0.61 7.06
N LEU A 3 15.25 1.66 6.36
CA LEU A 3 13.85 1.95 6.08
C LEU A 3 13.64 1.97 4.58
N LEU A 4 12.60 1.28 4.12
CA LEU A 4 12.05 1.37 2.78
C LEU A 4 10.61 1.89 2.86
N MET A 5 10.31 2.98 2.16
CA MET A 5 8.95 3.50 2.05
C MET A 5 8.40 3.20 0.66
N LEU A 6 7.23 2.55 0.61
CA LEU A 6 6.57 2.13 -0.61
C LEU A 6 5.17 2.72 -0.70
N ARG A 7 4.88 3.46 -1.77
CA ARG A 7 3.50 3.84 -2.06
C ARG A 7 2.76 2.67 -2.68
N VAL A 8 1.72 2.23 -2.00
CA VAL A 8 0.88 1.09 -2.31
C VAL A 8 -0.58 1.53 -2.36
N PHE A 9 -1.49 0.63 -2.75
CA PHE A 9 -2.91 0.91 -2.96
C PHE A 9 -3.20 1.86 -4.13
N MET A 10 -4.47 2.13 -4.39
CA MET A 10 -4.94 2.97 -5.47
C MET A 10 -4.30 4.37 -5.44
N ASP A 11 -3.91 4.83 -6.63
CA ASP A 11 -3.28 6.11 -6.87
C ASP A 11 -3.70 6.67 -8.24
N THR A 12 -3.58 7.98 -8.40
CA THR A 12 -3.85 8.75 -9.62
C THR A 12 -2.89 8.47 -10.77
N ALA A 13 -1.74 7.81 -10.55
CA ALA A 13 -0.71 7.61 -11.57
C ALA A 13 -1.16 6.77 -12.78
N ASN A 14 -2.14 5.88 -12.61
CA ASN A 14 -2.69 5.01 -13.66
C ASN A 14 -4.16 5.35 -13.97
N GLY A 15 -4.52 6.64 -13.86
CA GLY A 15 -5.91 7.07 -14.02
C GLY A 15 -6.80 6.73 -12.82
N GLY A 16 -6.24 6.34 -11.67
CA GLY A 16 -7.00 6.07 -10.45
C GLY A 16 -7.34 7.32 -9.63
N TYR A 17 -7.58 7.12 -8.35
CA TYR A 17 -7.91 8.12 -7.32
C TYR A 17 -7.39 7.64 -5.95
N TYR A 18 -7.57 8.44 -4.91
CA TYR A 18 -7.08 8.13 -3.56
C TYR A 18 -8.10 7.33 -2.77
N SER A 19 -7.62 6.51 -1.84
CA SER A 19 -8.48 5.74 -0.93
C SER A 19 -9.26 6.69 0.02
N PRO A 20 -10.48 6.34 0.44
CA PRO A 20 -11.24 7.12 1.42
C PRO A 20 -10.52 7.22 2.77
N LEU A 21 -10.55 8.42 3.35
CA LEU A 21 -10.28 8.70 4.77
C LEU A 21 -11.57 9.25 5.36
N HIS A 22 -12.12 8.53 6.34
CA HIS A 22 -13.38 8.86 6.99
C HIS A 22 -13.19 9.91 8.09
N GLU A 23 -14.28 10.51 8.56
CA GLU A 23 -14.25 11.59 9.54
C GLU A 23 -13.68 11.17 10.90
N ASP A 24 -13.84 9.89 11.26
CA ASP A 24 -13.28 9.27 12.46
C ASP A 24 -11.77 8.97 12.37
N GLY A 25 -11.16 9.26 11.22
CA GLY A 25 -9.74 8.99 10.95
C GLY A 25 -9.46 7.59 10.40
N CYS A 26 -10.46 6.73 10.24
CA CYS A 26 -10.29 5.41 9.64
C CYS A 26 -10.10 5.52 8.11
N ALA A 27 -9.23 4.69 7.54
CA ALA A 27 -8.96 4.69 6.10
C ALA A 27 -9.33 3.36 5.45
N SER A 28 -10.24 3.42 4.47
CA SER A 28 -10.58 2.26 3.62
C SER A 28 -9.56 2.11 2.50
N LEU A 29 -8.44 1.44 2.79
CA LEU A 29 -7.35 1.24 1.83
C LEU A 29 -7.82 0.40 0.64
N LEU A 30 -7.77 0.96 -0.57
CA LEU A 30 -8.24 0.29 -1.79
C LEU A 30 -7.06 -0.33 -2.56
N PRO A 31 -6.90 -1.65 -2.61
CA PRO A 31 -5.89 -2.26 -3.46
C PRO A 31 -6.13 -1.95 -4.94
N ILE A 32 -5.07 -1.98 -5.74
CA ILE A 32 -5.18 -1.69 -7.17
C ILE A 32 -5.91 -2.86 -7.84
N PRO A 33 -6.79 -2.66 -8.83
CA PRO A 33 -7.28 -3.75 -9.66
C PRO A 33 -6.14 -4.61 -10.22
N GLU A 34 -6.29 -5.92 -10.19
CA GLU A 34 -5.31 -6.85 -10.75
C GLU A 34 -5.39 -6.78 -12.28
N THR A 35 -4.24 -6.60 -12.93
CA THR A 35 -4.13 -6.47 -14.38
C THR A 35 -3.56 -7.72 -15.05
N THR A 36 -3.20 -8.72 -14.24
CA THR A 36 -2.61 -9.99 -14.71
C THR A 36 -3.65 -11.09 -14.64
N ASP A 37 -3.73 -11.91 -15.69
CA ASP A 37 -4.56 -13.10 -15.68
C ASP A 37 -4.15 -14.06 -14.56
N LEU A 38 -5.11 -14.45 -13.74
CA LEU A 38 -4.93 -15.41 -12.65
C LEU A 38 -5.44 -16.78 -13.06
N ARG A 39 -4.77 -17.84 -12.59
CA ARG A 39 -5.21 -19.23 -12.81
C ARG A 39 -6.60 -19.49 -12.24
N TYR A 40 -6.91 -18.88 -11.11
CA TYR A 40 -8.22 -18.85 -10.49
C TYR A 40 -8.31 -17.60 -9.59
N VAL A 41 -9.53 -17.16 -9.29
CA VAL A 41 -9.77 -16.01 -8.41
C VAL A 41 -10.35 -16.48 -7.09
N PRO A 42 -9.55 -16.51 -6.00
CA PRO A 42 -10.07 -16.78 -4.67
C PRO A 42 -10.94 -15.62 -4.17
N SER A 43 -11.84 -15.92 -3.22
CA SER A 43 -12.77 -14.95 -2.65
C SER A 43 -12.08 -13.71 -2.06
N PHE A 44 -10.92 -13.87 -1.42
CA PHE A 44 -10.17 -12.77 -0.78
C PHE A 44 -9.47 -11.82 -1.78
N LEU A 45 -9.54 -12.10 -3.08
CA LEU A 45 -9.12 -11.16 -4.15
C LEU A 45 -10.32 -10.53 -4.86
N ASN A 46 -11.55 -10.92 -4.53
CA ASN A 46 -12.74 -10.27 -5.05
C ASN A 46 -13.20 -9.20 -4.05
N PRO A 47 -13.22 -7.90 -4.42
CA PRO A 47 -13.58 -6.82 -3.50
C PRO A 47 -15.04 -6.88 -3.02
N ASP A 48 -15.92 -7.64 -3.68
CA ASP A 48 -17.29 -7.88 -3.22
C ASP A 48 -17.36 -8.81 -1.98
N ASN A 49 -16.26 -9.52 -1.65
CA ASN A 49 -16.19 -10.46 -0.52
C ASN A 49 -15.27 -9.97 0.60
N ILE A 50 -14.73 -8.76 0.49
CA ILE A 50 -13.79 -8.20 1.47
C ILE A 50 -14.51 -7.10 2.24
N VAL A 51 -14.69 -7.33 3.53
CA VAL A 51 -15.28 -6.33 4.43
C VAL A 51 -14.28 -5.19 4.62
N ASP A 52 -14.77 -3.96 4.46
CA ASP A 52 -14.03 -2.74 4.76
C ASP A 52 -13.70 -2.71 6.27
N PRO A 53 -12.42 -2.60 6.67
CA PRO A 53 -12.04 -2.55 8.08
C PRO A 53 -12.70 -1.40 8.85
N CYS A 54 -13.13 -0.34 8.17
CA CYS A 54 -13.83 0.79 8.78
C CYS A 54 -15.33 0.52 9.01
N GLY A 55 -15.87 -0.65 8.64
CA GLY A 55 -17.25 -1.05 8.97
C GLY A 55 -18.33 -0.58 8.00
N TYR A 56 -17.98 0.06 6.89
CA TYR A 56 -18.94 0.66 5.95
C TYR A 56 -19.41 -0.29 4.81
N GLY A 57 -19.29 -1.61 5.03
CA GLY A 57 -19.72 -2.66 4.11
C GLY A 57 -18.55 -3.34 3.38
N TYR A 58 -18.75 -3.70 2.11
CA TYR A 58 -17.70 -4.33 1.29
C TYR A 58 -16.82 -3.30 0.59
N LEU A 59 -15.55 -3.65 0.38
CA LEU A 59 -14.56 -2.78 -0.26
C LEU A 59 -14.97 -2.37 -1.67
N SER A 60 -15.72 -3.23 -2.37
CA SER A 60 -16.23 -2.94 -3.72
C SER A 60 -17.05 -1.66 -3.79
N ARG A 61 -17.70 -1.23 -2.71
CA ARG A 61 -18.45 0.05 -2.61
C ARG A 61 -17.64 1.23 -3.15
N TYR A 62 -16.35 1.29 -2.80
CA TYR A 62 -15.48 2.43 -3.09
C TYR A 62 -14.79 2.36 -4.45
N TYR A 63 -14.99 1.29 -5.23
CA TYR A 63 -14.47 1.20 -6.59
C TYR A 63 -15.34 1.96 -7.58
N ALA A 64 -14.74 2.68 -8.52
CA ALA A 64 -15.45 3.28 -9.64
C ALA A 64 -16.16 2.20 -10.46
N LYS A 65 -17.26 2.57 -11.12
CA LYS A 65 -18.00 1.66 -12.02
C LYS A 65 -17.09 1.04 -13.08
N GLU A 66 -16.11 1.79 -13.55
CA GLU A 66 -15.21 1.42 -14.63
C GLU A 66 -14.02 0.55 -14.20
N CYS A 67 -13.76 0.37 -12.90
CA CYS A 67 -12.57 -0.35 -12.44
C CYS A 67 -12.53 -1.82 -12.87
N PHE A 68 -13.69 -2.44 -13.14
CA PHE A 68 -13.81 -3.87 -13.44
C PHE A 68 -14.76 -4.14 -14.63
N LYS A 69 -14.44 -3.57 -15.80
CA LYS A 69 -15.29 -3.68 -17.00
C LYS A 69 -15.32 -5.07 -17.63
N ASP A 70 -14.24 -5.84 -17.46
CA ASP A 70 -14.16 -7.22 -17.92
C ASP A 70 -14.61 -8.15 -16.79
N LYS A 71 -15.31 -9.24 -17.12
CA LYS A 71 -16.15 -10.08 -16.23
C LYS A 71 -15.53 -10.54 -14.90
N GLN A 72 -14.24 -10.32 -14.65
CA GLN A 72 -13.53 -10.73 -13.45
C GLN A 72 -13.14 -9.53 -12.57
N LYS A 73 -13.78 -9.40 -11.40
CA LYS A 73 -13.42 -8.41 -10.38
C LYS A 73 -12.31 -8.95 -9.50
N VAL A 74 -11.08 -8.49 -9.73
CA VAL A 74 -9.90 -8.96 -8.99
C VAL A 74 -9.07 -7.78 -8.53
N ILE A 75 -8.62 -7.81 -7.28
CA ILE A 75 -7.73 -6.79 -6.73
C ILE A 75 -6.37 -7.39 -6.38
N HIS A 76 -5.33 -6.57 -6.51
CA HIS A 76 -3.98 -6.87 -6.09
C HIS A 76 -3.82 -6.60 -4.58
N ASN A 77 -4.36 -7.51 -3.76
CA ASN A 77 -4.46 -7.37 -2.30
C ASN A 77 -3.10 -7.58 -1.57
N ASP A 78 -2.10 -6.79 -1.95
CA ASP A 78 -0.75 -6.71 -1.40
C ASP A 78 -0.38 -5.24 -1.18
N PRO A 79 0.24 -4.84 -0.06
CA PRO A 79 0.71 -5.67 1.06
C PRO A 79 -0.42 -6.19 1.97
N ARG A 80 -0.11 -7.17 2.82
CA ARG A 80 -0.97 -7.68 3.90
C ARG A 80 -0.26 -7.59 5.26
N PRO A 81 -0.14 -6.38 5.86
CA PRO A 81 0.46 -6.21 7.18
C PRO A 81 -0.28 -7.01 8.26
N ASP A 82 -1.61 -7.12 8.15
CA ASP A 82 -2.47 -7.94 9.01
C ASP A 82 -2.09 -9.43 9.00
N LEU A 83 -1.50 -9.90 7.90
CA LEU A 83 -0.99 -11.27 7.73
C LEU A 83 0.55 -11.35 7.79
N GLY A 84 1.23 -10.25 8.07
CA GLY A 84 2.68 -10.21 8.22
C GLY A 84 3.45 -10.41 6.92
N PHE A 85 2.94 -9.97 5.77
CA PHE A 85 3.71 -10.07 4.52
C PHE A 85 3.50 -8.94 3.51
N TYR A 86 4.47 -8.83 2.61
CA TYR A 86 4.36 -8.09 1.35
C TYR A 86 5.06 -8.89 0.25
N THR A 87 4.43 -9.02 -0.91
CA THR A 87 5.08 -9.63 -2.07
C THR A 87 5.21 -8.68 -3.26
N GLY A 88 6.24 -8.90 -4.07
CA GLY A 88 6.52 -8.10 -5.26
C GLY A 88 7.75 -8.60 -5.99
N HIS A 89 8.50 -7.70 -6.63
CA HIS A 89 9.71 -8.04 -7.38
C HIS A 89 10.92 -7.22 -6.92
N TYR A 90 12.12 -7.77 -7.17
CA TYR A 90 13.35 -7.00 -7.05
C TYR A 90 13.41 -5.87 -8.11
N SER A 91 14.00 -4.74 -7.72
CA SER A 91 14.37 -3.65 -8.64
C SER A 91 15.34 -4.15 -9.72
N PRO A 92 15.25 -3.68 -10.98
CA PRO A 92 14.39 -2.59 -11.47
C PRO A 92 12.96 -3.00 -11.84
N LYS A 93 12.66 -4.30 -11.96
CA LYS A 93 11.31 -4.78 -12.31
C LYS A 93 10.27 -4.52 -11.22
N GLY A 94 10.71 -4.40 -9.96
CA GLY A 94 9.85 -4.04 -8.84
C GLY A 94 10.47 -3.05 -7.87
N ARG A 95 10.01 -3.13 -6.62
CA ARG A 95 10.27 -2.14 -5.58
C ARG A 95 11.20 -2.63 -4.47
N ILE A 96 11.50 -3.93 -4.43
CA ILE A 96 12.36 -4.52 -3.40
C ILE A 96 13.83 -4.37 -3.82
N PRO A 97 14.71 -3.82 -2.97
CA PRO A 97 16.12 -3.66 -3.32
C PRO A 97 16.88 -5.01 -3.30
N LYS A 98 17.70 -5.25 -4.33
CA LYS A 98 18.48 -6.49 -4.48
C LYS A 98 19.97 -6.33 -4.13
N SER A 99 20.55 -5.16 -4.38
CA SER A 99 21.99 -4.92 -4.22
C SER A 99 22.42 -5.13 -2.77
N PRO A 100 23.54 -5.81 -2.48
CA PRO A 100 23.96 -6.17 -1.12
C PRO A 100 23.93 -5.00 -0.12
N GLN A 101 24.43 -3.84 -0.52
CA GLN A 101 24.50 -2.64 0.33
C GLN A 101 23.12 -2.05 0.64
N LYS A 102 22.13 -2.29 -0.23
CA LYS A 102 20.76 -1.76 -0.11
C LYS A 102 19.72 -2.85 0.17
N ARG A 103 20.12 -4.10 0.36
CA ARG A 103 19.18 -5.18 0.69
C ARG A 103 18.65 -4.94 2.10
N LEU A 104 17.35 -5.17 2.28
CA LEU A 104 16.73 -5.22 3.60
C LEU A 104 17.17 -6.49 4.32
N GLY A 105 17.50 -6.36 5.60
CA GLY A 105 17.83 -7.44 6.52
C GLY A 105 16.73 -7.64 7.56
N GLU A 106 16.98 -8.59 8.47
CA GLU A 106 16.14 -8.78 9.65
C GLU A 106 16.19 -7.55 10.56
N GLY A 107 15.04 -7.15 11.10
CA GLY A 107 14.88 -5.95 11.92
C GLY A 107 14.73 -4.64 11.13
N ASP A 108 15.02 -4.63 9.82
CA ASP A 108 14.74 -3.48 8.96
C ASP A 108 13.23 -3.32 8.73
N ILE A 109 12.81 -2.15 8.24
CA ILE A 109 11.37 -1.81 8.16
C ILE A 109 10.95 -1.39 6.76
N ILE A 110 9.75 -1.84 6.41
CA ILE A 110 9.00 -1.32 5.27
C ILE A 110 7.83 -0.50 5.80
N LEU A 111 7.72 0.76 5.39
CA LEU A 111 6.54 1.59 5.62
C LEU A 111 5.72 1.67 4.34
N PHE A 112 4.41 1.47 4.47
CA PHE A 112 3.46 1.53 3.38
C PHE A 112 2.75 2.89 3.38
N MET A 113 2.80 3.56 2.24
CA MET A 113 2.16 4.85 2.03
C MET A 113 0.96 4.70 1.10
N ALA A 114 -0.08 5.48 1.34
CA ALA A 114 -1.25 5.56 0.47
C ALA A 114 -1.60 7.01 0.14
N GLY A 115 -2.21 7.24 -1.02
CA GLY A 115 -2.95 8.48 -1.24
C GLY A 115 -4.30 8.37 -0.56
N LEU A 116 -4.62 9.28 0.37
CA LEU A 116 -5.91 9.31 1.07
C LEU A 116 -6.64 10.64 0.82
N ALA A 117 -7.97 10.61 0.84
CA ALA A 117 -8.81 11.80 0.71
C ALA A 117 -10.12 11.68 1.48
N GLU A 118 -10.55 12.80 2.08
CA GLU A 118 -11.81 12.93 2.83
C GLU A 118 -12.98 13.15 1.86
N TYR A 119 -13.40 12.10 1.16
CA TYR A 119 -14.60 12.17 0.32
C TYR A 119 -15.86 12.30 1.21
N PRO A 120 -16.89 13.01 0.74
CA PRO A 120 -18.20 12.93 1.37
C PRO A 120 -18.74 11.49 1.34
N ASP A 121 -19.28 10.99 2.45
CA ASP A 121 -19.76 9.60 2.55
C ASP A 121 -20.83 9.25 1.51
N ASN A 122 -21.71 10.21 1.23
CA ASN A 122 -22.79 10.06 0.24
C ASN A 122 -22.29 9.98 -1.21
N LEU A 123 -21.00 10.24 -1.48
CA LEU A 123 -20.41 10.09 -2.81
C LEU A 123 -20.58 8.66 -3.33
N TRP A 124 -20.43 7.68 -2.44
CA TRP A 124 -20.34 6.26 -2.80
C TRP A 124 -21.69 5.59 -2.99
N GLU A 125 -22.78 6.18 -2.47
CA GLU A 125 -24.14 5.65 -2.58
C GLU A 125 -24.61 5.49 -4.02
N LYS A 126 -24.17 6.39 -4.92
CA LYS A 126 -24.59 6.43 -6.33
C LYS A 126 -23.66 5.68 -7.28
N LYS A 127 -22.68 4.94 -6.75
CA LYS A 127 -21.64 4.24 -7.52
C LYS A 127 -20.99 5.14 -8.59
N PRO A 128 -20.18 6.12 -8.17
CA PRO A 128 -19.71 7.19 -9.07
C PRO A 128 -18.81 6.68 -10.19
N SER A 129 -18.81 7.40 -11.32
CA SER A 129 -17.83 7.18 -12.37
C SER A 129 -16.44 7.61 -11.91
N LEU A 130 -15.40 7.06 -12.54
CA LEU A 130 -14.03 7.48 -12.30
C LEU A 130 -13.85 9.00 -12.46
N ARG A 131 -14.52 9.60 -13.45
CA ARG A 131 -14.47 11.04 -13.71
C ARG A 131 -15.05 11.84 -12.53
N ASP A 132 -16.13 11.38 -11.93
CA ASP A 132 -16.76 12.06 -10.79
C ASP A 132 -15.87 12.00 -9.55
N ILE A 133 -15.27 10.85 -9.30
CA ILE A 133 -14.33 10.67 -8.18
C ILE A 133 -13.11 11.58 -8.37
N GLN A 134 -12.54 11.64 -9.57
CA GLN A 134 -11.40 12.51 -9.88
C GLN A 134 -11.73 14.00 -9.75
N LYS A 135 -12.93 14.43 -10.18
CA LYS A 135 -13.42 15.80 -9.94
C LYS A 135 -13.51 16.10 -8.46
N SER A 136 -14.05 15.18 -7.65
CA SER A 136 -14.13 15.33 -6.20
C SER A 136 -12.73 15.42 -5.57
N LEU A 137 -11.84 14.50 -5.93
CA LEU A 137 -10.45 14.48 -5.46
C LEU A 137 -9.71 15.79 -5.76
N SER A 138 -9.90 16.36 -6.97
CA SER A 138 -9.31 17.65 -7.34
C SER A 138 -9.76 18.78 -6.41
N LYS A 139 -11.05 18.83 -6.05
CA LYS A 139 -11.58 19.79 -5.07
C LYS A 139 -10.98 19.57 -3.67
N LEU A 140 -10.86 18.31 -3.23
CA LEU A 140 -10.29 17.97 -1.93
C LEU A 140 -8.81 18.33 -1.83
N LYS A 141 -8.03 18.09 -2.88
CA LYS A 141 -6.61 18.51 -2.96
C LYS A 141 -6.46 20.02 -2.77
N LYS A 142 -7.28 20.83 -3.44
CA LYS A 142 -7.29 22.30 -3.29
C LYS A 142 -7.64 22.75 -1.86
N ARG A 143 -8.48 21.98 -1.17
CA ARG A 143 -8.90 22.24 0.22
C ARG A 143 -7.93 21.69 1.28
N GLY A 144 -6.89 20.95 0.88
CA GLY A 144 -5.97 20.28 1.81
C GLY A 144 -6.51 19.00 2.45
N LYS A 145 -7.67 18.52 1.98
CA LYS A 145 -8.39 17.31 2.44
C LYS A 145 -7.96 16.03 1.70
N ALA A 146 -6.81 16.08 1.03
CA ALA A 146 -6.20 14.94 0.36
C ALA A 146 -4.69 15.04 0.47
N GLY A 147 -4.01 13.90 0.53
CA GLY A 147 -2.57 13.86 0.79
C GLY A 147 -1.97 12.47 0.64
N ILE A 148 -0.68 12.37 0.96
CA ILE A 148 0.01 11.08 1.11
C ILE A 148 0.18 10.82 2.61
N TYR A 149 -0.11 9.59 3.01
CA TYR A 149 -0.11 9.15 4.39
C TYR A 149 0.69 7.86 4.53
N VAL A 150 1.33 7.65 5.67
CA VAL A 150 1.80 6.32 6.08
C VAL A 150 0.64 5.62 6.78
N VAL A 151 0.31 4.42 6.34
CA VAL A 151 -0.92 3.71 6.76
C VAL A 151 -0.63 2.42 7.52
N SER A 152 0.55 1.83 7.30
CA SER A 152 0.98 0.59 7.94
C SER A 152 2.47 0.36 7.72
N GLY A 153 3.00 -0.68 8.34
CA GLY A 153 4.36 -1.13 8.11
C GLY A 153 4.57 -2.61 8.39
N LEU A 154 5.79 -3.06 8.09
CA LEU A 154 6.26 -4.42 8.30
C LEU A 154 7.69 -4.35 8.85
N ILE A 155 7.91 -4.93 10.03
CA ILE A 155 9.25 -5.22 10.55
C ILE A 155 9.72 -6.52 9.91
N VAL A 156 10.78 -6.45 9.11
CA VAL A 156 11.28 -7.56 8.31
C VAL A 156 11.87 -8.63 9.23
N GLU A 157 11.39 -9.86 9.09
CA GLU A 157 11.98 -11.05 9.72
C GLU A 157 12.67 -11.92 8.68
N ARG A 158 12.12 -11.98 7.46
CA ARG A 158 12.66 -12.83 6.40
C ARG A 158 12.34 -12.30 5.02
N ILE A 159 13.25 -12.55 4.08
CA ILE A 159 13.05 -12.30 2.65
C ILE A 159 13.30 -13.60 1.89
N ILE A 160 12.32 -13.99 1.09
CA ILE A 160 12.31 -15.25 0.35
C ILE A 160 12.27 -14.94 -1.14
N ASP A 161 13.21 -15.48 -1.89
CA ASP A 161 13.12 -15.56 -3.34
C ASP A 161 12.32 -16.80 -3.72
N VAL A 162 11.05 -16.62 -4.10
CA VAL A 162 10.12 -17.73 -4.36
C VAL A 162 10.53 -18.51 -5.60
N LYS A 163 11.18 -17.86 -6.57
CA LYS A 163 11.65 -18.52 -7.80
C LYS A 163 12.68 -19.61 -7.50
N LEU A 164 13.52 -19.42 -6.48
CA LEU A 164 14.54 -20.40 -6.08
C LEU A 164 13.96 -21.60 -5.33
N SER A 165 12.82 -21.44 -4.66
CA SER A 165 12.24 -22.47 -3.77
C SER A 165 10.99 -23.15 -4.32
N SER A 166 10.36 -22.60 -5.36
CA SER A 166 9.01 -22.92 -5.84
C SER A 166 7.89 -22.60 -4.83
N TRP A 167 6.71 -22.23 -5.33
CA TRP A 167 5.55 -21.90 -4.49
C TRP A 167 5.13 -23.04 -3.57
N SER A 168 5.20 -24.31 -4.00
CA SER A 168 4.77 -25.45 -3.18
C SER A 168 5.59 -25.58 -1.90
N LYS A 169 6.93 -25.50 -1.98
CA LYS A 169 7.80 -25.56 -0.79
C LYS A 169 7.63 -24.31 0.08
N VAL A 170 7.49 -23.14 -0.55
CA VAL A 170 7.27 -21.88 0.18
C VAL A 170 5.97 -21.93 0.98
N LEU A 171 4.87 -22.41 0.40
CA LEU A 171 3.58 -22.50 1.09
C LEU A 171 3.56 -23.56 2.19
N LYS A 172 4.30 -24.66 2.05
CA LYS A 172 4.45 -25.66 3.12
C LYS A 172 5.10 -25.04 4.37
N LYS A 173 6.05 -24.12 4.17
CA LYS A 173 6.77 -23.45 5.27
C LYS A 173 6.08 -22.17 5.76
N TYR A 174 5.42 -21.43 4.87
CA TYR A 174 4.75 -20.17 5.15
C TYR A 174 3.35 -20.17 4.51
N PRO A 175 2.37 -20.85 5.13
CA PRO A 175 1.03 -21.02 4.55
C PRO A 175 0.32 -19.69 4.29
N VAL A 176 0.66 -18.65 5.05
CA VAL A 176 0.08 -17.30 4.91
C VAL A 176 0.29 -16.69 3.53
N LEU A 177 1.36 -17.08 2.81
CA LEU A 177 1.62 -16.57 1.46
C LEU A 177 0.63 -17.07 0.41
N ARG A 178 -0.29 -17.99 0.76
CA ARG A 178 -1.43 -18.34 -0.10
C ARG A 178 -2.34 -17.14 -0.36
N PHE A 179 -2.34 -16.15 0.53
CA PHE A 179 -3.13 -14.92 0.39
C PHE A 179 -2.50 -13.88 -0.54
N SER A 180 -1.32 -14.15 -1.10
CA SER A 180 -0.69 -13.27 -2.08
C SER A 180 -1.33 -13.45 -3.47
N PRO A 181 -1.71 -12.37 -4.19
CA PRO A 181 -2.13 -12.45 -5.59
C PRO A 181 -1.06 -13.07 -6.50
N HIS A 182 0.22 -12.90 -6.19
CA HIS A 182 1.33 -13.40 -7.01
C HIS A 182 1.43 -14.94 -7.03
N TYR A 183 0.85 -15.63 -6.04
CA TYR A 183 0.75 -17.10 -6.06
C TYR A 183 -0.12 -17.60 -7.22
N TYR A 184 -1.14 -16.82 -7.60
CA TYR A 184 -2.12 -17.19 -8.62
C TYR A 184 -1.72 -16.80 -10.04
N ARG A 185 -0.71 -15.94 -10.18
CA ARG A 185 -0.20 -15.51 -11.49
C ARG A 185 0.55 -16.64 -12.20
N LEU A 186 0.54 -16.59 -13.53
CA LEU A 186 1.33 -17.47 -14.37
C LEU A 186 2.75 -16.89 -14.54
N LYS A 187 3.79 -17.70 -14.27
CA LYS A 187 5.21 -17.38 -14.52
C LYS A 187 5.69 -16.03 -13.94
N ASP A 188 5.59 -15.87 -12.62
CA ASP A 188 6.03 -14.66 -11.94
C ASP A 188 7.27 -14.87 -11.05
N HIS A 189 8.25 -13.96 -11.10
CA HIS A 189 9.39 -13.97 -10.17
C HIS A 189 9.02 -13.15 -8.93
N THR A 190 8.42 -13.84 -7.96
CA THR A 190 7.98 -13.23 -6.71
C THR A 190 9.07 -13.25 -5.65
N ILE A 191 9.22 -12.13 -4.96
CA ILE A 191 9.95 -11.99 -3.71
C ILE A 191 8.92 -11.73 -2.61
N ALA A 192 8.99 -12.54 -1.56
CA ALA A 192 8.14 -12.39 -0.38
C ALA A 192 8.97 -11.83 0.77
N VAL A 193 8.50 -10.74 1.36
CA VAL A 193 8.99 -10.20 2.63
C VAL A 193 8.00 -10.60 3.70
N LEU A 194 8.47 -11.34 4.70
CA LEU A 194 7.71 -11.78 5.86
C LEU A 194 8.18 -11.02 7.10
N GLY A 195 7.25 -10.78 8.02
CA GLY A 195 7.58 -10.32 9.36
C GLY A 195 6.37 -9.82 10.15
N ARG A 196 6.62 -8.98 11.15
CA ARG A 196 5.56 -8.44 12.01
C ARG A 196 4.97 -7.19 11.39
N GLY A 197 3.72 -7.27 10.94
CA GLY A 197 3.00 -6.12 10.42
C GLY A 197 2.34 -5.30 11.53
N PHE A 198 2.14 -4.02 11.26
CA PHE A 198 1.43 -3.10 12.15
C PHE A 198 0.65 -2.07 11.32
N ASN A 199 -0.47 -1.62 11.84
CA ASN A 199 -1.28 -0.55 11.24
C ASN A 199 -0.99 0.77 11.95
N ILE A 200 -1.14 1.87 11.22
CA ILE A 200 -1.04 3.22 11.76
C ILE A 200 -2.43 3.82 11.75
N ASN A 201 -3.02 3.98 12.93
CA ASN A 201 -4.37 4.49 13.10
C ASN A 201 -4.41 5.56 14.21
N PRO A 202 -4.71 6.84 13.89
CA PRO A 202 -5.02 7.36 12.56
C PRO A 202 -3.79 7.36 11.62
N PRO A 203 -3.98 7.24 10.29
CA PRO A 203 -2.89 7.32 9.32
C PRO A 203 -2.04 8.59 9.45
N LEU A 204 -0.72 8.45 9.33
CA LEU A 204 0.20 9.57 9.50
C LEU A 204 0.32 10.39 8.21
N LYS A 205 -0.23 11.61 8.19
CA LYS A 205 -0.12 12.52 7.03
C LYS A 205 1.33 12.98 6.85
N ILE A 206 1.92 12.64 5.70
CA ILE A 206 3.31 13.04 5.36
C ILE A 206 3.39 14.13 4.30
N TYR A 207 2.35 14.28 3.49
CA TYR A 207 2.27 15.31 2.45
C TYR A 207 0.84 15.80 2.25
N CYS A 208 0.69 17.11 2.08
CA CYS A 208 -0.57 17.79 1.77
C CYS A 208 -0.38 18.61 0.49
N PHE A 209 -1.31 18.53 -0.47
CA PHE A 209 -1.19 19.26 -1.74
C PHE A 209 -1.21 20.79 -1.57
N LYS A 210 -1.84 21.29 -0.49
CA LYS A 210 -1.90 22.72 -0.17
C LYS A 210 -0.67 23.22 0.59
N GLN A 211 -0.09 22.38 1.46
CA GLN A 211 0.94 22.79 2.43
C GLN A 211 2.32 22.18 2.14
N GLY A 212 2.41 21.23 1.21
CA GLY A 212 3.64 20.51 0.88
C GLY A 212 3.97 19.39 1.87
N ILE A 213 5.26 19.14 2.02
CA ILE A 213 5.81 18.14 2.96
C ILE A 213 5.50 18.58 4.40
N THR A 214 5.00 17.65 5.21
CA THR A 214 4.72 17.92 6.62
C THR A 214 6.01 17.96 7.47
N ARG A 215 5.95 18.68 8.59
CA ARG A 215 7.04 18.71 9.58
C ARG A 215 7.37 17.32 10.11
N ILE A 216 6.35 16.51 10.41
CA ILE A 216 6.53 15.15 10.93
C ILE A 216 7.30 14.28 9.93
N PHE A 217 7.03 14.41 8.63
CA PHE A 217 7.78 13.65 7.63
C PHE A 217 9.27 14.06 7.58
N ILE A 218 9.56 15.35 7.74
CA ILE A 218 10.94 15.85 7.81
C ILE A 218 11.63 15.32 9.07
N GLU A 219 10.97 15.36 10.21
CA GLU A 219 11.51 14.86 11.48
C GLU A 219 11.79 13.35 11.41
N LEU A 220 10.93 12.61 10.71
CA LEU A 220 11.07 11.18 10.52
C LEU A 220 12.33 10.82 9.71
N ILE A 221 12.39 11.24 8.44
CA ILE A 221 13.41 10.75 7.50
C ILE A 221 14.47 11.78 7.09
N GLY A 222 14.39 13.00 7.62
CA GLY A 222 15.22 14.12 7.22
C GLY A 222 14.69 14.85 5.98
N ARG A 223 14.98 16.16 5.91
CA ARG A 223 14.50 17.06 4.85
C ARG A 223 14.92 16.60 3.45
N GLU A 224 16.18 16.20 3.28
CA GLU A 224 16.71 15.77 1.97
C GLU A 224 15.98 14.54 1.44
N SER A 225 15.84 13.51 2.28
CA SER A 225 15.10 12.29 1.94
C SER A 225 13.64 12.60 1.61
N ALA A 226 12.98 13.45 2.40
CA ALA A 226 11.59 13.85 2.17
C ALA A 226 11.40 14.56 0.83
N ILE A 227 12.27 15.52 0.50
CA ILE A 227 12.25 16.23 -0.80
C ILE A 227 12.50 15.24 -1.95
N LYS A 228 13.46 14.33 -1.81
CA LYS A 228 13.76 13.33 -2.83
C LYS A 228 12.59 12.39 -3.09
N ILE A 229 11.92 11.92 -2.04
CA ILE A 229 10.73 11.06 -2.16
C ILE A 229 9.59 11.83 -2.83
N MET A 230 9.35 13.08 -2.42
CA MET A 230 8.32 13.93 -3.01
C MET A 230 8.56 14.13 -4.52
N LYS A 231 9.80 14.46 -4.93
CA LYS A 231 10.18 14.59 -6.34
C LYS A 231 9.97 13.30 -7.15
N ASN A 232 10.03 12.13 -6.50
CA ASN A 232 9.71 10.83 -7.09
C ASN A 232 8.22 10.43 -6.92
N ASN A 233 7.32 11.39 -6.67
CA ASN A 233 5.88 11.16 -6.47
C ASN A 233 5.57 10.08 -5.42
N PHE A 234 6.44 9.96 -4.40
CA PHE A 234 6.33 8.99 -3.32
C PHE A 234 6.37 7.51 -3.77
N ARG A 235 6.72 7.19 -5.02
CA ARG A 235 6.65 5.82 -5.55
C ARG A 235 7.49 4.82 -4.75
N LYS A 236 8.75 5.18 -4.47
CA LYS A 236 9.68 4.45 -3.59
C LYS A 236 10.74 5.40 -3.07
N SER A 237 11.19 5.20 -1.82
CA SER A 237 12.25 6.00 -1.21
C SER A 237 13.67 5.59 -1.58
N GLY A 238 13.87 4.36 -2.03
CA GLY A 238 15.17 3.70 -1.85
C GLY A 238 15.40 3.36 -0.37
N ILE A 239 16.61 2.91 -0.03
CA ILE A 239 16.97 2.67 1.37
C ILE A 239 17.35 3.98 2.04
N ILE A 240 16.74 4.21 3.20
CA ILE A 240 17.06 5.30 4.12
C ILE A 240 17.64 4.68 5.38
N GLU A 241 18.76 5.18 5.87
CA GLU A 241 19.25 4.82 7.19
C GLU A 241 18.57 5.68 8.24
N ILE A 242 18.03 5.03 9.26
CA ILE A 242 17.30 5.69 10.33
C ILE A 242 17.65 5.08 11.67
N SER A 243 17.63 5.93 12.70
CA SER A 243 17.81 5.48 14.08
C SER A 243 16.58 4.72 14.55
N TYR A 244 16.81 3.67 15.34
CA TYR A 244 15.75 2.83 15.90
C TYR A 244 14.73 3.67 16.70
N ARG A 245 15.20 4.67 17.46
CA ARG A 245 14.36 5.54 18.29
C ARG A 245 13.25 6.23 17.48
N ARG A 246 13.57 6.83 16.32
CA ARG A 246 12.58 7.55 15.49
C ARG A 246 11.48 6.65 14.95
N ILE A 247 11.80 5.40 14.68
CA ILE A 247 10.82 4.41 14.22
C ILE A 247 9.99 3.91 15.37
N ARG A 248 10.59 3.64 16.53
CA ARG A 248 9.85 3.26 17.74
C ARG A 248 8.79 4.31 18.03
N ASP A 249 9.13 5.58 17.88
CA ASP A 249 8.17 6.67 18.06
C ASP A 249 7.05 6.65 17.00
N ILE A 250 7.23 6.05 15.81
CA ILE A 250 6.09 5.79 14.88
C ILE A 250 5.28 4.58 15.31
N ILE A 251 5.95 3.49 15.70
CA ILE A 251 5.29 2.22 16.00
C ILE A 251 4.47 2.33 17.29
N TYR A 252 4.91 3.16 18.24
CA TYR A 252 4.39 3.22 19.61
C TYR A 252 3.88 4.60 20.05
N SER A 253 4.08 5.68 19.28
CA SER A 253 3.56 7.02 19.63
C SER A 253 2.37 7.46 18.76
N ILE A 254 1.71 6.51 18.09
CA ILE A 254 0.40 6.69 17.44
C ILE A 254 -0.61 5.84 18.20
#